data_AF-K0F3L1-F1
#
_entry.id   AF-K0F3L1-F1
#
_cell.length_a   1.000
_cell.length_b   1.000
_cell.length_c   1.000
_cell.angle_alpha   90.00
_cell.angle_beta   90.00
_cell.angle_gamma   90.00
#
_symmetry.space_group_name_H-M   'P 1'
#
loop_
_entity.id
_entity.type
_entity.pdbx_description
1 polymer ?
#
loop_
_entity_poly.entity_id
_entity_poly.type
_entity_poly.pdbx_seq_one_letter_code
_entity_poly.pdbx_strand_id
1 'polypeptide(L)'
;MAEELRVRPDQLDEFAAALGDLAGQVGSAKDYAATWFAFGDHDGRIYAQVKGMLEEVRRNLESNYVHLRELSETASTELAQSAEMYRTTDLATAIRLDRTYVGVPK
;
A
#
# COMPACT_ATOMS: atom_id res chain seq x y z
N MET A 1 -8.00 30.68 -9.38
CA MET A 1 -7.62 30.64 -7.95
C MET A 1 -6.52 29.62 -7.82
N ALA A 2 -5.37 29.98 -7.25
CA ALA A 2 -4.37 28.98 -6.88
C ALA A 2 -4.88 28.29 -5.62
N GLU A 3 -5.11 26.99 -5.70
CA GLU A 3 -5.42 26.18 -4.53
C GLU A 3 -4.15 26.17 -3.66
N GLU A 4 -4.28 26.54 -2.38
CA GLU A 4 -3.15 26.53 -1.47
C GLU A 4 -2.77 25.06 -1.23
N LEU A 5 -1.66 24.63 -1.83
CA LEU A 5 -1.14 23.27 -1.71
C LEU A 5 -0.67 23.06 -0.27
N ARG A 6 -1.56 22.55 0.58
CA ARG A 6 -1.26 22.16 1.94
C ARG A 6 -1.31 20.65 2.06
N VAL A 7 -0.22 20.06 2.52
CA VAL A 7 -0.20 18.64 2.87
C VAL A 7 -0.77 18.47 4.27
N ARG A 8 -1.63 17.47 4.42
CA ARG A 8 -2.14 17.03 5.72
C ARG A 8 -1.48 15.69 6.05
N PRO A 9 -0.49 15.66 6.96
CA PRO A 9 0.22 14.43 7.33
C PRO A 9 -0.72 13.29 7.72
N ASP A 10 -1.81 13.61 8.41
CA ASP A 10 -2.77 12.59 8.86
C ASP A 10 -3.50 11.91 7.70
N GLN A 11 -3.70 12.59 6.57
CA GLN A 11 -4.27 11.96 5.36
C GLN A 11 -3.26 11.04 4.68
N LEU A 12 -1.97 11.35 4.76
CA LEU A 12 -0.92 10.45 4.30
C LEU A 12 -0.87 9.19 5.16
N ASP A 13 -1.01 9.32 6.49
CA ASP A 13 -1.09 8.18 7.40
C ASP A 13 -2.34 7.33 7.17
N GLU A 14 -3.50 7.94 6.96
CA GLU A 14 -4.73 7.22 6.60
C GLU A 14 -4.54 6.39 5.32
N PHE A 15 -3.92 6.99 4.29
CA PHE A 15 -3.66 6.27 3.05
C PHE A 15 -2.56 5.22 3.20
N ALA A 16 -1.51 5.49 3.98
CA ALA A 16 -0.49 4.52 4.33
C ALA A 16 -1.10 3.30 5.02
N ALA A 17 -2.01 3.52 5.99
CA ALA A 17 -2.71 2.45 6.69
C ALA A 17 -3.59 1.63 5.73
N ALA A 18 -4.30 2.28 4.81
CA ALA A 18 -5.10 1.57 3.81
C ALA A 18 -4.25 0.71 2.87
N LEU A 19 -3.07 1.17 2.46
CA LEU A 19 -2.15 0.37 1.65
C LEU A 19 -1.50 -0.77 2.45
N GLY A 20 -1.20 -0.54 3.73
CA GLY A 20 -0.70 -1.60 4.62
C GLY A 20 -1.76 -2.69 4.83
N ASP A 21 -3.02 -2.32 5.02
CA ASP A 21 -4.13 -3.26 5.10
C ASP A 21 -4.32 -4.02 3.78
N LEU A 22 -4.28 -3.33 2.64
CA LEU A 22 -4.32 -3.97 1.32
C LEU A 22 -3.22 -5.03 1.16
N ALA A 23 -1.98 -4.70 1.53
CA ALA A 23 -0.86 -5.65 1.51
C ALA A 23 -1.12 -6.89 2.40
N GLY A 24 -1.71 -6.70 3.58
CA GLY A 24 -2.13 -7.77 4.46
C GLY A 24 -3.19 -8.67 3.83
N GLN A 25 -4.20 -8.08 3.17
CA GLN A 25 -5.29 -8.80 2.51
C GLN A 25 -4.83 -9.65 1.31
N VAL A 26 -3.70 -9.29 0.68
CA VAL A 26 -3.14 -10.09 -0.43
C VAL A 26 -2.91 -11.56 -0.03
N GLY A 27 -2.60 -11.84 1.25
CA GLY A 27 -2.42 -13.22 1.74
C GLY A 27 -3.66 -14.07 1.49
N SER A 28 -4.80 -13.58 1.99
CA SER A 28 -6.10 -14.22 1.81
C SER A 28 -6.49 -14.38 0.33
N ALA A 29 -6.19 -13.39 -0.51
CA ALA A 29 -6.47 -13.47 -1.94
C ALA A 29 -5.63 -14.55 -2.64
N LYS A 30 -4.35 -14.68 -2.27
CA LYS A 30 -3.46 -15.74 -2.75
C LYS A 30 -3.97 -17.12 -2.33
N ASP A 31 -4.36 -17.29 -1.07
CA ASP A 31 -4.85 -18.57 -0.54
C ASP A 31 -6.17 -18.99 -1.20
N TYR A 32 -7.06 -18.02 -1.45
CA TYR A 32 -8.29 -18.25 -2.18
C TYR A 32 -7.99 -18.75 -3.61
N ALA A 33 -7.11 -18.07 -4.34
CA ALA A 33 -6.72 -18.50 -5.68
C ALA A 33 -6.05 -19.90 -5.66
N ALA A 34 -5.16 -20.16 -4.70
CA ALA A 34 -4.51 -21.46 -4.58
C ALA A 34 -5.51 -22.60 -4.34
N THR A 35 -6.54 -22.34 -3.53
CA THR A 35 -7.59 -23.33 -3.19
C THR A 35 -8.46 -23.65 -4.40
N TRP A 36 -8.93 -22.63 -5.12
CA TRP A 36 -9.94 -22.83 -6.18
C TRP A 36 -9.36 -23.15 -7.55
N PHE A 37 -8.07 -22.90 -7.78
CA PHE A 37 -7.38 -23.28 -9.02
C PHE A 37 -6.61 -24.61 -8.91
N ALA A 38 -6.75 -25.35 -7.82
CA ALA A 38 -6.17 -26.68 -7.67
C ALA A 38 -7.03 -27.75 -8.37
N PHE A 39 -6.65 -28.15 -9.59
CA PHE A 39 -7.31 -29.23 -10.32
C PHE A 39 -6.58 -30.56 -10.15
N GLY A 40 -7.32 -31.60 -9.76
CA GLY A 40 -6.78 -32.96 -9.61
C GLY A 40 -6.40 -33.59 -10.95
N ASP A 41 -5.41 -34.48 -10.93
CA ASP A 41 -4.92 -35.19 -12.13
C ASP A 41 -5.99 -36.06 -12.81
N HIS A 42 -7.00 -36.50 -12.06
CA HIS A 42 -8.09 -37.30 -12.60
C HIS A 42 -9.00 -36.52 -13.55
N ASP A 43 -9.26 -35.25 -13.28
CA ASP A 43 -10.08 -34.38 -14.14
C ASP A 43 -9.30 -33.89 -15.36
N GLY A 44 -7.97 -33.80 -15.23
CA GLY A 44 -7.08 -33.24 -16.24
C GLY A 44 -6.94 -34.08 -17.52
N ARG A 45 -7.25 -35.38 -17.55
CA ARG A 45 -6.96 -36.18 -18.75
C ARG A 45 -7.82 -35.82 -19.96
N ILE A 46 -9.10 -35.54 -19.75
CA ILE A 46 -10.02 -35.13 -20.82
C ILE A 46 -9.84 -33.63 -21.15
N TYR A 47 -9.39 -32.86 -20.16
CA TYR A 47 -9.29 -31.40 -20.24
C TYR A 47 -7.86 -30.89 -20.08
N ALA A 48 -6.86 -31.62 -20.56
CA ALA A 48 -5.43 -31.33 -20.30
C ALA A 48 -5.04 -29.90 -20.72
N GLN A 49 -5.58 -29.44 -21.84
CA GLN A 49 -5.40 -28.07 -22.31
C GLN A 49 -5.99 -27.03 -21.35
N VAL A 50 -7.22 -27.28 -20.85
CA VAL A 50 -7.89 -26.39 -19.89
C VAL A 50 -7.13 -26.38 -18.56
N LYS A 51 -6.64 -27.54 -18.09
CA LYS A 51 -5.79 -27.63 -16.90
C LYS A 51 -4.53 -26.75 -17.05
N GLY A 52 -3.85 -26.83 -18.19
CA GLY A 52 -2.66 -26.02 -18.47
C GLY A 52 -2.95 -24.51 -18.43
N MET A 53 -4.07 -24.07 -19.02
CA MET A 53 -4.51 -22.67 -18.98
C MET A 53 -4.82 -22.21 -17.55
N LEU A 54 -5.50 -23.03 -16.76
CA LEU A 54 -5.86 -22.70 -15.39
C LEU A 54 -4.63 -22.62 -14.49
N GLU A 55 -3.64 -23.50 -14.68
CA GLU A 55 -2.36 -23.41 -13.98
C GLU A 55 -1.60 -22.13 -14.33
N GLU A 56 -1.64 -21.70 -15.60
CA GLU A 56 -1.05 -20.43 -16.02
C GLU A 56 -1.74 -19.24 -15.36
N VAL A 57 -3.08 -19.20 -15.37
CA VAL A 57 -3.86 -18.17 -14.66
C VAL A 57 -3.50 -18.14 -13.18
N ARG A 58 -3.43 -19.30 -12.52
CA ARG A 58 -3.03 -19.40 -11.11
C ARG A 58 -1.65 -18.80 -10.86
N ARG A 59 -0.66 -19.14 -11.69
CA ARG A 59 0.71 -18.59 -11.59
C ARG A 59 0.73 -17.07 -11.79
N ASN A 60 -0.02 -16.57 -12.76
CA ASN A 60 -0.11 -15.14 -13.03
C ASN A 60 -0.78 -14.39 -11.86
N LEU A 61 -1.86 -14.93 -11.30
CA LEU A 61 -2.49 -14.37 -10.09
C LEU A 61 -1.52 -14.37 -8.91
N GLU A 62 -0.83 -15.48 -8.67
CA GLU A 62 0.17 -15.58 -7.59
C GLU A 62 1.28 -14.53 -7.74
N SER A 63 1.82 -14.36 -8.95
CA SER A 63 2.84 -13.33 -9.23
C SER A 63 2.29 -11.91 -9.02
N ASN A 64 1.09 -11.63 -9.52
CA ASN A 64 0.46 -10.32 -9.39
C ASN A 64 0.17 -9.98 -7.92
N TYR A 65 -0.25 -10.96 -7.12
CA TYR A 65 -0.46 -10.79 -5.70
C TYR A 65 0.86 -10.48 -4.98
N VAL A 66 1.94 -11.21 -5.25
CA VAL A 66 3.26 -10.90 -4.68
C VAL A 66 3.67 -9.46 -5.00
N HIS A 67 3.54 -9.04 -6.25
CA HIS A 67 3.90 -7.69 -6.66
C HIS A 67 3.00 -6.62 -6.02
N LEU A 68 1.68 -6.86 -5.95
CA LEU A 68 0.74 -5.96 -5.29
C LEU A 68 1.10 -5.76 -3.82
N ARG A 69 1.45 -6.84 -3.10
CA ARG A 69 1.89 -6.75 -1.71
C ARG A 69 3.12 -5.86 -1.58
N GLU A 70 4.16 -6.17 -2.34
CA GLU A 70 5.43 -5.42 -2.28
C GLU A 70 5.24 -3.93 -2.57
N LEU A 71 4.48 -3.61 -3.61
CA LEU A 71 4.18 -2.22 -3.98
C LEU A 71 3.38 -1.51 -2.88
N SER A 72 2.35 -2.15 -2.34
CA SER A 72 1.51 -1.58 -1.29
C SER A 72 2.28 -1.40 0.03
N GLU A 73 3.13 -2.36 0.43
CA GLU A 73 3.99 -2.23 1.63
C GLU A 73 5.00 -1.08 1.48
N THR A 74 5.64 -1.00 0.31
CA THR A 74 6.62 0.05 0.01
C THR A 74 5.94 1.42 0.02
N ALA A 75 4.82 1.57 -0.68
CA ALA A 75 4.08 2.83 -0.72
C ALA A 75 3.52 3.23 0.65
N SER A 76 3.02 2.28 1.43
CA SER A 76 2.61 2.52 2.83
C SER A 76 3.75 3.09 3.66
N THR A 77 4.94 2.48 3.56
CA THR A 77 6.14 2.91 4.28
C THR A 77 6.57 4.33 3.87
N GLU A 78 6.64 4.61 2.57
CA GLU A 78 7.05 5.92 2.05
C GLU A 78 6.06 7.04 2.41
N LEU A 79 4.75 6.74 2.42
CA LEU A 79 3.73 7.68 2.86
C LEU A 79 3.84 8.01 4.35
N ALA A 80 4.07 7.01 5.19
CA ALA A 80 4.28 7.22 6.63
C ALA A 80 5.55 8.05 6.90
N GLN A 81 6.64 7.78 6.17
CA GLN A 81 7.85 8.61 6.24
C GLN A 81 7.61 10.04 5.75
N SER A 82 6.82 10.21 4.69
CA SER A 82 6.44 11.52 4.17
C SER A 82 5.59 12.30 5.19
N ALA A 83 4.63 11.64 5.84
CA ALA A 83 3.83 12.24 6.90
C ALA A 83 4.72 12.75 8.04
N GLU A 84 5.68 11.94 8.49
CA GLU A 84 6.62 12.33 9.53
C GLU A 84 7.53 13.49 9.11
N MET A 85 7.99 13.50 7.85
CA MET A 85 8.76 14.61 7.29
C MET A 85 7.96 15.93 7.33
N TYR A 86 6.68 15.91 6.97
CA TYR A 86 5.84 17.10 7.04
C TYR A 86 5.61 17.56 8.49
N ARG A 87 5.33 16.64 9.43
CA ARG A 87 5.16 17.00 10.85
C ARG A 87 6.41 17.64 11.44
N THR A 88 7.57 17.06 11.19
CA THR A 88 8.85 17.57 11.70
C THR A 88 9.21 18.92 11.09
N THR A 89 8.95 19.12 9.80
CA THR A 89 9.17 20.40 9.11
C THR A 89 8.22 21.50 9.61
N ASP A 90 6.94 21.17 9.78
CA ASP A 90 5.94 22.10 10.32
C ASP A 90 6.28 22.48 11.78
N LEU A 91 6.65 21.50 12.61
CA LEU A 91 7.07 21.73 13.99
C LEU A 91 8.33 22.61 14.05
N ALA A 92 9.35 22.33 13.25
CA ALA A 92 10.57 23.14 13.18
C ALA A 92 10.27 24.58 12.74
N THR A 93 9.33 24.74 11.80
CA THR A 93 8.86 26.05 11.34
C THR A 93 8.13 26.80 12.45
N ALA A 94 7.23 26.13 13.18
CA ALA A 94 6.52 26.70 14.32
C ALA A 94 7.49 27.17 15.42
N ILE A 95 8.46 26.32 15.80
CA ILE A 95 9.49 26.68 16.80
C ILE A 95 10.29 27.92 16.35
N ARG A 96 10.62 28.02 15.07
CA ARG A 96 11.33 29.19 14.52
C ARG A 96 10.49 30.47 14.61
N LEU A 97 9.18 30.37 14.36
CA LEU A 97 8.25 31.50 14.48
C LEU A 97 8.10 31.94 15.94
N ASP A 98 7.92 31.00 16.88
CA ASP A 98 7.80 31.29 18.32
C ASP A 98 9.01 32.06 18.84
N ARG A 99 10.23 31.66 18.45
CA ARG A 99 11.47 32.37 18.81
C ARG A 99 11.51 33.82 18.30
N THR A 100 10.82 34.12 17.20
CA THR A 100 10.79 35.46 16.62
C THR A 100 9.83 36.38 17.40
N TYR A 101 8.75 35.83 17.97
CA TYR A 101 7.74 36.61 18.69
C TYR A 101 8.05 36.90 20.17
N VAL A 102 9.04 36.24 20.79
CA VAL A 102 9.45 36.51 22.18
C VAL A 102 9.93 37.97 22.39
N GLY A 103 10.19 38.71 21.31
CA GLY A 103 10.67 40.10 21.34
C GLY A 103 9.59 41.20 21.28
N VAL A 104 8.29 40.90 21.32
CA VAL A 104 7.25 41.96 21.35
C VAL A 104 6.79 42.18 22.80
N PRO A 105 7.23 43.25 23.47
CA PRO A 105 6.67 43.60 24.78
C PRO A 105 5.19 43.96 24.61
N LYS A 106 4.36 43.45 25.53
CA LYS A 106 2.95 43.85 25.66
C LYS A 106 2.81 45.33 25.96
#